data_AF-A0A7X7KAX2-F1
#
_entry.id   AF-A0A7X7KAX2-F1
#
_cell.length_a   1.000
_cell.length_b   1.000
_cell.length_c   1.000
_cell.angle_alpha   90.00
_cell.angle_beta   90.00
_cell.angle_gamma   90.00
#
_symmetry.space_group_name_H-M   'P 1'
#
loop_
_entity.id
_entity.type
_entity.pdbx_description
1 polymer ?
#
loop_
_entity_poly.entity_id
_entity_poly.type
_entity_poly.pdbx_seq_one_letter_code
_entity_poly.pdbx_strand_id
1 'polypeptide(L)'
;MTTQTDARRPADATIPYPAIHDDDTHTWKPATSTKELLVSGAIALAFIAASIYVQFISETAYVLVIARVIDIPVVIFTGLGALIALAVFALSFKKPAAWYQEWSFVEVREEEAGIRLFVGRLGADHTGVLVRSGEQIEIAGKPGKEQPRETDLTVTAPAGKLEVHIDYFIEGVTAQPLLAAAAKKNITVSFAGVATEIKGASA
;
A
#
# COMPACT_ATOMS: atom_id res chain seq x y z
N MET A 1 5.60 23.03 15.58
CA MET A 1 6.39 22.02 14.86
C MET A 1 6.06 20.67 15.50
N THR A 2 4.97 20.05 15.08
CA THR A 2 4.56 18.72 15.54
C THR A 2 5.19 17.71 14.60
N THR A 3 6.22 17.07 15.12
CA THR A 3 6.95 15.95 14.54
C THR A 3 6.00 14.88 14.05
N GLN A 4 6.22 14.46 12.80
CA GLN A 4 5.78 13.20 12.20
C GLN A 4 5.69 12.13 13.29
N THR A 5 4.47 11.69 13.58
CA THR A 5 4.15 10.94 14.79
C THR A 5 4.96 9.65 14.85
N ASP A 6 5.63 9.47 15.98
CA ASP A 6 6.66 8.49 16.29
C ASP A 6 6.11 7.04 16.42
N ALA A 7 5.29 6.58 15.46
CA ALA A 7 5.06 5.16 15.22
C ALA A 7 6.12 4.71 14.19
N ARG A 8 7.34 4.61 14.72
CA ARG A 8 8.62 4.85 14.03
C ARG A 8 8.78 4.09 12.71
N ARG A 9 9.03 4.88 11.66
CA ARG A 9 9.77 4.47 10.46
C ARG A 9 10.85 3.45 10.83
N PRO A 10 11.08 2.41 10.01
CA PRO A 10 12.22 1.53 10.20
C PRO A 10 13.51 2.30 10.43
N ALA A 11 14.33 1.88 11.41
CA ALA A 11 15.58 2.56 11.76
C ALA A 11 16.65 2.52 10.64
N ASP A 12 16.43 1.66 9.65
CA ASP A 12 17.29 1.53 8.49
C ASP A 12 17.14 2.75 7.56
N ALA A 13 18.22 3.52 7.42
CA ALA A 13 18.26 4.71 6.58
C ALA A 13 18.14 4.40 5.07
N THR A 14 18.35 3.15 4.66
CA THR A 14 18.23 2.73 3.26
C THR A 14 16.78 2.57 2.80
N ILE A 15 15.84 2.51 3.75
CA ILE A 15 14.41 2.39 3.48
C ILE A 15 13.85 3.75 3.00
N PRO A 16 13.26 3.81 1.79
CA PRO A 16 12.53 4.97 1.32
C PRO A 16 11.39 5.34 2.29
N TYR A 17 11.07 6.63 2.38
CA TYR A 17 9.98 7.11 3.22
C TYR A 17 8.94 7.87 2.40
N PRO A 18 7.64 7.81 2.79
CA PRO A 18 6.57 8.50 2.09
C PRO A 18 6.82 10.01 2.01
N ALA A 19 6.77 10.52 0.78
CA ALA A 19 7.04 11.91 0.43
C ALA A 19 5.80 12.63 -0.10
N ILE A 20 4.97 11.90 -0.84
CA ILE A 20 3.61 12.29 -1.23
C ILE A 20 2.69 11.16 -0.81
N HIS A 21 1.71 11.47 0.02
CA HIS A 21 0.92 10.44 0.69
C HIS A 21 -0.43 10.94 1.20
N ASP A 22 -1.32 10.03 1.57
CA ASP A 22 -2.60 10.32 2.21
C ASP A 22 -2.43 10.99 3.59
N ASP A 23 -3.15 12.08 3.83
CA ASP A 23 -3.06 12.95 5.00
C ASP A 23 -3.90 12.45 6.19
N ASP A 24 -4.79 11.47 6.01
CA ASP A 24 -5.48 10.83 7.15
C ASP A 24 -4.68 9.64 7.68
N THR A 25 -3.79 9.09 6.85
CA THR A 25 -3.01 7.88 7.17
C THR A 25 -1.53 8.21 7.38
N HIS A 26 -1.13 8.40 8.65
CA HIS A 26 0.25 8.78 8.98
C HIS A 26 1.08 7.69 9.69
N THR A 27 0.48 6.52 9.94
CA THR A 27 1.13 5.49 10.76
C THR A 27 1.77 4.43 9.87
N TRP A 28 3.06 4.17 10.12
CA TRP A 28 3.77 3.07 9.48
C TRP A 28 3.08 1.74 9.82
N LYS A 29 2.62 1.02 8.79
CA LYS A 29 2.05 -0.30 9.01
C LYS A 29 3.16 -1.29 9.33
N PRO A 30 3.01 -2.11 10.38
CA PRO A 30 3.97 -3.17 10.64
C PRO A 30 3.95 -4.19 9.50
N ALA A 31 5.12 -4.79 9.19
CA ALA A 31 5.26 -5.81 8.17
C ALA A 31 4.37 -7.07 8.40
N THR A 32 3.79 -7.21 9.59
CA THR A 32 2.78 -8.21 9.94
C THR A 32 1.72 -7.59 10.85
N SER A 33 0.46 -7.59 10.42
CA SER A 33 -0.68 -7.27 11.28
C SER A 33 -1.05 -8.50 12.12
N THR A 34 -0.70 -8.50 13.41
CA THR A 34 -1.04 -9.61 14.34
C THR A 34 -2.54 -9.89 14.39
N LYS A 35 -3.37 -8.85 14.21
CA LYS A 35 -4.84 -8.96 14.21
C LYS A 35 -5.35 -9.75 13.00
N GLU A 36 -4.78 -9.53 11.82
CA GLU A 36 -5.17 -10.26 10.60
C GLU A 36 -4.78 -11.74 10.68
N LEU A 37 -3.59 -12.04 11.18
CA LEU A 37 -3.12 -13.41 11.44
C LEU A 37 -4.02 -14.16 12.42
N LEU A 38 -4.49 -13.50 13.48
CA LEU A 38 -5.39 -14.10 14.47
C LEU A 38 -6.79 -14.38 13.87
N VAL A 39 -7.33 -13.45 13.08
CA VAL A 39 -8.65 -13.61 12.46
C VAL A 39 -8.61 -14.71 11.40
N SER A 40 -7.64 -14.70 10.48
CA SER A 40 -7.51 -15.72 9.45
C SER A 40 -7.21 -17.10 10.04
N GLY A 41 -6.38 -17.16 11.08
CA GLY A 41 -6.11 -18.38 11.84
C GLY A 41 -7.35 -18.96 12.53
N ALA A 42 -8.16 -18.12 13.19
CA ALA A 42 -9.40 -18.55 13.83
C ALA A 42 -10.43 -19.08 12.82
N ILE A 43 -10.56 -18.42 11.66
CA ILE A 43 -11.46 -18.87 10.58
C ILE A 43 -10.99 -20.22 10.03
N ALA A 44 -9.68 -20.39 9.77
CA ALA A 44 -9.14 -21.66 9.29
C ALA A 44 -9.41 -22.80 10.29
N LEU A 45 -9.18 -22.56 11.59
CA LEU A 45 -9.46 -23.53 12.65
C LEU A 45 -10.94 -23.92 12.71
N ALA A 46 -11.86 -22.96 12.58
CA ALA A 46 -13.29 -23.22 12.59
C ALA A 46 -13.73 -24.12 11.41
N PHE A 47 -13.23 -23.85 10.20
CA PHE A 47 -13.53 -24.69 9.03
C PHE A 47 -12.93 -26.10 9.12
N ILE A 48 -11.71 -26.22 9.67
CA ILE A 48 -11.07 -27.53 9.91
C ILE A 48 -11.88 -28.32 10.93
N ALA A 49 -12.26 -27.71 12.07
CA ALA A 49 -13.06 -28.36 13.10
C ALA A 49 -14.45 -28.78 12.58
N ALA A 50 -15.10 -27.93 11.79
CA ALA A 50 -16.37 -28.25 11.15
C ALA A 50 -16.23 -29.42 10.16
N SER A 51 -15.14 -29.46 9.39
CA SER A 51 -14.90 -30.58 8.45
C SER A 51 -14.64 -31.90 9.18
N ILE A 52 -13.85 -31.87 10.26
CA ILE A 52 -13.59 -33.06 11.10
C ILE A 52 -14.90 -33.56 11.74
N TYR A 53 -15.71 -32.65 12.28
CA TYR A 53 -16.99 -33.02 12.88
C TYR A 53 -17.91 -33.71 11.87
N VAL A 54 -18.07 -33.15 10.67
CA VAL A 54 -18.97 -33.71 9.66
C VAL A 54 -18.44 -35.04 9.08
N GLN A 55 -17.13 -35.19 8.90
CA GLN A 55 -16.54 -36.40 8.31
C GLN A 55 -16.41 -37.57 9.30
N PHE A 56 -16.10 -37.30 10.58
CA PHE A 56 -15.68 -38.34 11.52
C PHE A 56 -16.58 -38.48 12.74
N ILE A 57 -17.39 -37.47 13.06
CA ILE A 57 -18.22 -37.46 14.28
C ILE A 57 -19.70 -37.56 13.94
N SER A 58 -20.13 -36.91 12.85
CA SER A 58 -21.52 -36.93 12.45
C SER A 58 -21.85 -38.21 11.70
N GLU A 59 -22.80 -38.98 12.22
CA GLU A 59 -23.32 -40.20 11.58
C GLU A 59 -24.31 -39.90 10.45
N THR A 60 -24.61 -38.63 10.21
CA THR A 60 -25.60 -38.14 9.25
C THR A 60 -24.96 -37.36 8.11
N ALA A 61 -25.31 -37.70 6.87
CA ALA A 61 -24.88 -36.95 5.70
C ALA A 61 -25.65 -35.61 5.61
N TYR A 62 -24.96 -34.51 5.87
CA TYR A 62 -25.53 -33.17 5.73
C TYR A 62 -25.33 -32.62 4.32
N VAL A 63 -26.37 -32.00 3.77
CA VAL A 63 -26.36 -31.32 2.47
C VAL A 63 -26.76 -29.86 2.67
N LEU A 64 -26.00 -28.96 2.08
CA LEU A 64 -26.27 -27.53 2.06
C LEU A 64 -27.02 -27.22 0.76
N VAL A 65 -28.26 -26.76 0.90
CA VAL A 65 -29.12 -26.45 -0.25
C VAL A 65 -29.01 -24.96 -0.57
N ILE A 66 -28.33 -24.62 -1.66
CA ILE A 66 -28.19 -23.23 -2.13
C ILE A 66 -29.26 -22.95 -3.19
N ALA A 67 -29.96 -21.83 -3.02
CA ALA A 67 -31.00 -21.36 -3.94
C ALA A 67 -32.14 -22.38 -4.23
N ARG A 68 -32.32 -23.41 -3.38
CA ARG A 68 -33.29 -24.51 -3.55
C ARG A 68 -33.07 -25.42 -4.77
N VAL A 69 -31.92 -25.35 -5.43
CA VAL A 69 -31.64 -26.16 -6.65
C VAL A 69 -30.26 -26.83 -6.63
N ILE A 70 -29.34 -26.39 -5.76
CA ILE A 70 -27.98 -26.92 -5.72
C ILE A 70 -27.74 -27.59 -4.37
N ASP A 71 -27.53 -28.89 -4.41
CA ASP A 71 -27.24 -29.75 -3.26
C ASP A 71 -25.73 -29.97 -3.16
N ILE A 72 -25.11 -29.36 -2.15
CA ILE A 72 -23.66 -29.50 -1.92
C ILE A 72 -23.45 -30.29 -0.62
N PRO A 73 -22.80 -31.46 -0.66
CA PRO A 73 -22.39 -32.16 0.55
C PRO A 73 -21.58 -31.24 1.47
N VAL A 74 -21.97 -31.14 2.74
CA VAL A 74 -21.33 -30.22 3.69
C VAL A 74 -19.84 -30.51 3.87
N VAL A 75 -19.42 -31.77 3.68
CA VAL A 75 -18.00 -32.17 3.66
C VAL A 75 -17.21 -31.43 2.57
N ILE A 76 -17.78 -31.27 1.37
CA ILE A 76 -17.13 -30.58 0.25
C ILE A 76 -17.06 -29.08 0.56
N PHE A 77 -18.14 -28.51 1.08
CA PHE A 77 -18.19 -27.10 1.46
C PHE A 77 -17.17 -26.75 2.56
N THR A 78 -17.13 -27.56 3.62
CA THR A 78 -16.21 -27.34 4.75
C THR A 78 -14.75 -27.62 4.37
N GLY A 79 -14.49 -28.64 3.54
CA GLY A 79 -13.15 -28.94 3.02
C GLY A 79 -12.60 -27.83 2.11
N LEU A 80 -13.41 -27.33 1.16
CA LEU A 80 -13.03 -26.19 0.32
C LEU A 80 -12.86 -24.92 1.15
N GLY A 81 -13.76 -24.66 2.11
CA GLY A 81 -13.64 -23.54 3.04
C GLY A 81 -12.35 -23.58 3.86
N ALA A 82 -11.95 -24.77 4.34
CA ALA A 82 -10.69 -24.96 5.06
C ALA A 82 -9.47 -24.69 4.17
N LEU A 83 -9.48 -25.17 2.92
CA LEU A 83 -8.39 -24.93 1.96
C LEU A 83 -8.24 -23.44 1.62
N ILE A 84 -9.36 -22.74 1.38
CA ILE A 84 -9.36 -21.29 1.11
C ILE A 84 -8.87 -20.54 2.35
N ALA A 85 -9.37 -20.88 3.54
CA ALA A 85 -8.95 -20.23 4.78
C ALA A 85 -7.45 -20.46 5.07
N LEU A 86 -6.94 -21.67 4.83
CA LEU A 86 -5.50 -21.97 4.93
C LEU A 86 -4.67 -21.23 3.89
N ALA A 87 -5.16 -21.09 2.65
CA ALA A 87 -4.49 -20.31 1.63
C ALA A 87 -4.45 -18.82 2.01
N VAL A 88 -5.55 -18.25 2.50
CA VAL A 88 -5.61 -16.87 3.01
C VAL A 88 -4.68 -16.70 4.22
N PHE A 89 -4.67 -17.65 5.15
CA PHE A 89 -3.76 -17.66 6.28
C PHE A 89 -2.28 -17.72 5.84
N ALA A 90 -1.95 -18.60 4.89
CA ALA A 90 -0.61 -18.71 4.31
C ALA A 90 -0.19 -17.41 3.60
N LEU A 91 -1.10 -16.77 2.85
CA LEU A 91 -0.89 -15.48 2.23
C LEU A 91 -0.73 -14.34 3.25
N SER A 92 -1.34 -14.45 4.43
CA SER A 92 -1.16 -13.51 5.54
C SER A 92 0.29 -13.47 6.05
N PHE A 93 1.08 -14.52 5.80
CA PHE A 93 2.52 -14.54 6.10
C PHE A 93 3.39 -13.90 5.00
N LYS A 94 2.85 -13.61 3.81
CA LYS A 94 3.56 -12.78 2.83
C LYS A 94 3.59 -11.35 3.36
N LYS A 95 4.63 -11.07 4.14
CA LYS A 95 4.86 -9.75 4.73
C LYS A 95 4.91 -8.71 3.61
N PRO A 96 4.05 -7.67 3.59
CA PRO A 96 4.37 -6.48 2.82
C PRO A 96 5.76 -6.01 3.27
N ALA A 97 6.58 -5.61 2.30
CA ALA A 97 7.93 -5.15 2.62
C ALA A 97 7.86 -4.00 3.64
N ALA A 98 8.81 -3.95 4.58
CA ALA A 98 8.75 -2.99 5.69
C ALA A 98 8.73 -1.53 5.24
N TRP A 99 9.14 -1.26 3.99
CA TRP A 99 9.11 0.03 3.34
C TRP A 99 7.77 0.36 2.68
N TYR A 100 6.97 -0.64 2.27
CA TYR A 100 5.75 -0.43 1.50
C TYR A 100 4.64 0.17 2.35
N GLN A 101 4.18 1.36 1.96
CA GLN A 101 3.01 2.00 2.54
C GLN A 101 1.95 2.16 1.43
N GLU A 102 0.82 1.47 1.55
CA GLU A 102 -0.27 1.51 0.56
C GLU A 102 -0.85 2.92 0.32
N TRP A 103 -0.65 3.80 1.28
CA TRP A 103 -1.10 5.20 1.30
C TRP A 103 -0.02 6.17 0.77
N SER A 104 1.14 5.65 0.34
CA SER A 104 2.25 6.40 -0.23
C SER A 104 2.28 6.30 -1.74
N PHE A 105 2.40 7.44 -2.41
CA PHE A 105 2.41 7.53 -3.87
C PHE A 105 3.80 7.84 -4.43
N VAL A 106 4.54 8.67 -3.71
CA VAL A 106 5.94 8.98 -3.99
C VAL A 106 6.70 8.77 -2.70
N GLU A 107 7.76 7.98 -2.79
CA GLU A 107 8.68 7.72 -1.69
C GLU A 107 10.04 8.34 -2.03
N VAL A 108 10.77 8.75 -0.99
CA VAL A 108 12.10 9.32 -1.15
C VAL A 108 13.12 8.60 -0.29
N ARG A 109 14.36 8.54 -0.77
CA ARG A 109 15.54 8.19 0.02
C ARG A 109 16.55 9.32 -0.06
N GLU A 110 16.95 9.84 1.10
CA GLU A 110 18.00 10.84 1.16
C GLU A 110 19.36 10.19 0.88
N GLU A 111 20.11 10.78 -0.06
CA GLU A 111 21.46 10.37 -0.40
C GLU A 111 22.41 11.57 -0.22
N GLU A 112 23.72 11.31 -0.17
CA GLU A 112 24.71 12.39 -0.04
C GLU A 112 24.58 13.41 -1.19
N ALA A 113 24.47 12.89 -2.42
CA ALA A 113 24.36 13.68 -3.64
C ALA A 113 22.98 14.35 -3.87
N GLY A 114 21.94 13.98 -3.12
CA GLY A 114 20.58 14.49 -3.37
C GLY A 114 19.47 13.63 -2.78
N ILE A 115 18.36 13.50 -3.51
CA ILE A 115 17.19 12.71 -3.11
C ILE A 115 16.86 11.73 -4.21
N ARG A 116 16.71 10.45 -3.88
CA ARG A 116 16.24 9.43 -4.81
C ARG A 116 14.74 9.26 -4.67
N LEU A 117 14.02 9.41 -5.78
CA LEU A 117 12.57 9.29 -5.87
C LEU A 117 12.17 7.89 -6.34
N PHE A 118 11.07 7.42 -5.78
CA PHE A 118 10.39 6.18 -6.13
C PHE A 118 8.89 6.47 -6.22
N VAL A 119 8.17 5.77 -7.09
CA VAL A 119 6.71 5.91 -7.20
C VAL A 119 6.02 4.60 -6.90
N GLY A 120 4.86 4.68 -6.24
CA GLY A 120 4.02 3.55 -5.88
C GLY A 120 4.80 2.43 -5.18
N ARG A 121 4.68 1.21 -5.71
CA ARG A 121 5.24 -0.02 -5.10
C ARG A 121 6.68 -0.34 -5.53
N LEU A 122 7.37 0.58 -6.18
CA LEU A 122 8.67 0.27 -6.80
C LEU A 122 9.77 -0.03 -5.76
N GLY A 123 9.69 0.55 -4.57
CA GLY A 123 10.52 0.14 -3.43
C GLY A 123 12.02 0.36 -3.57
N ALA A 124 12.77 -0.15 -2.57
CA ALA A 124 14.21 0.08 -2.42
C ALA A 124 15.10 -0.61 -3.47
N ASP A 125 14.60 -1.71 -4.06
CA ASP A 125 15.32 -2.51 -5.07
C ASP A 125 15.21 -1.94 -6.49
N HIS A 126 14.31 -0.97 -6.70
CA HIS A 126 14.25 -0.22 -7.93
C HIS A 126 15.38 0.81 -7.99
N THR A 127 15.92 1.10 -9.17
CA THR A 127 16.97 2.12 -9.30
C THR A 127 16.49 3.50 -8.87
N GLY A 128 15.19 3.78 -9.00
CA GLY A 128 14.59 5.09 -8.72
C GLY A 128 15.18 6.20 -9.61
N VAL A 129 14.80 7.44 -9.35
CA VAL A 129 15.36 8.61 -10.04
C VAL A 129 16.09 9.48 -9.03
N LEU A 130 17.41 9.64 -9.20
CA LEU A 130 18.22 10.52 -8.36
C LEU A 130 18.07 11.96 -8.82
N VAL A 131 17.69 12.84 -7.90
CA VAL A 131 17.61 14.29 -8.09
C VAL A 131 18.69 14.94 -7.25
N ARG A 132 19.59 15.66 -7.90
CA ARG A 132 20.76 16.28 -7.26
C ARG A 132 20.44 17.68 -6.75
N SER A 133 21.29 18.19 -5.88
CA SER A 133 21.19 19.57 -5.40
C SER A 133 21.22 20.58 -6.55
N GLY A 134 20.30 21.56 -6.52
CA GLY A 134 20.13 22.54 -7.58
C GLY A 134 19.24 22.08 -8.75
N GLU A 135 18.81 20.82 -8.78
CA GLU A 135 17.89 20.32 -9.80
C GLU A 135 16.42 20.61 -9.44
N GLN A 136 15.54 20.40 -10.42
CA GLN A 136 14.10 20.59 -10.28
C GLN A 136 13.36 19.25 -10.41
N ILE A 137 12.35 19.08 -9.57
CA ILE A 137 11.34 18.02 -9.65
C ILE A 137 10.06 18.65 -10.14
N GLU A 138 9.45 18.09 -11.18
CA GLU A 138 8.09 18.43 -11.59
C GLU A 138 7.15 17.27 -11.28
N ILE A 139 6.03 17.58 -10.62
CA ILE A 139 4.94 16.63 -10.35
C ILE A 139 3.72 17.11 -11.11
N ALA A 140 3.40 16.39 -12.19
CA ALA A 140 2.24 16.68 -13.01
C ALA A 140 1.15 15.62 -12.77
N GLY A 141 -0.11 16.06 -12.66
CA GLY A 141 -1.26 15.16 -12.52
C GLY A 141 -2.22 15.27 -13.69
N LYS A 142 -2.82 14.15 -14.10
CA LYS A 142 -3.96 14.11 -15.03
C LYS A 142 -5.13 13.34 -14.40
N PRO A 143 -6.38 13.71 -14.70
CA PRO A 143 -7.52 12.88 -14.35
C PRO A 143 -7.36 11.48 -14.95
N GLY A 144 -7.69 10.45 -14.16
CA GLY A 144 -7.71 9.07 -14.60
C GLY A 144 -8.75 8.83 -15.69
N LYS A 145 -8.58 7.71 -16.39
CA LYS A 145 -9.41 7.37 -17.57
C LYS A 145 -10.68 6.62 -17.21
N GLU A 146 -10.69 5.86 -16.11
CA GLU A 146 -11.75 4.89 -15.84
C GLU A 146 -12.74 5.43 -14.80
N GLN A 147 -12.27 6.20 -13.81
CA GLN A 147 -13.12 6.81 -12.80
C GLN A 147 -12.85 8.30 -12.60
N PRO A 148 -13.89 9.11 -12.26
CA PRO A 148 -13.73 10.55 -12.00
C PRO A 148 -12.78 10.89 -10.86
N ARG A 149 -12.45 9.89 -10.02
CA ARG A 149 -11.61 10.04 -8.82
C ARG A 149 -10.20 9.50 -8.99
N GLU A 150 -9.93 8.80 -10.08
CA GLU A 150 -8.59 8.31 -10.37
C GLU A 150 -7.68 9.47 -10.80
N THR A 151 -6.39 9.37 -10.50
CA THR A 151 -5.40 10.35 -10.91
C THR A 151 -4.12 9.66 -11.37
N ASP A 152 -3.64 10.02 -12.56
CA ASP A 152 -2.32 9.64 -13.05
C ASP A 152 -1.32 10.72 -12.65
N LEU A 153 -0.37 10.39 -11.77
CA LEU A 153 0.76 11.27 -11.46
C LEU A 153 1.99 10.91 -12.27
N THR A 154 2.65 11.96 -12.75
CA THR A 154 3.94 11.93 -13.43
C THR A 154 4.93 12.72 -12.59
N VAL A 155 6.03 12.08 -12.21
CA VAL A 155 7.18 12.70 -11.55
C VAL A 155 8.31 12.79 -12.56
N THR A 156 8.67 14.01 -12.93
CA THR A 156 9.75 14.30 -13.88
C THR A 156 10.93 14.92 -13.13
N ALA A 157 12.12 14.41 -13.39
CA ALA A 157 13.38 14.98 -12.94
C ALA A 157 14.43 14.87 -14.07
N PRO A 158 15.58 15.58 -13.98
CA PRO A 158 16.57 15.59 -15.07
C PRO A 158 17.10 14.20 -15.44
N ALA A 159 17.22 13.32 -14.45
CA ALA A 159 17.71 11.96 -14.63
C ALA A 159 16.66 10.96 -15.12
N GLY A 160 15.37 11.32 -15.15
CA GLY A 160 14.32 10.42 -15.60
C GLY A 160 12.90 10.80 -15.23
N LYS A 161 11.96 9.95 -15.63
CA LYS A 161 10.52 10.11 -15.44
C LYS A 161 9.96 8.88 -14.74
N LEU A 162 9.07 9.08 -13.79
CA LEU A 162 8.32 8.05 -13.08
C LEU A 162 6.82 8.33 -13.19
N GLU A 163 6.00 7.30 -13.34
CA GLU A 163 4.55 7.43 -13.47
C GLU A 163 3.86 6.50 -12.46
N VAL A 164 2.80 6.98 -11.82
CA VAL A 164 2.00 6.21 -10.87
C VAL A 164 0.52 6.51 -11.05
N HIS A 165 -0.27 5.45 -11.06
CA HIS A 165 -1.72 5.52 -11.04
C HIS A 165 -2.22 5.52 -9.60
N ILE A 166 -3.16 6.42 -9.30
CA ILE A 166 -3.77 6.58 -7.98
C ILE A 166 -5.26 6.32 -8.10
N ASP A 167 -5.74 5.33 -7.33
CA ASP A 167 -7.14 4.88 -7.35
C ASP A 167 -8.12 5.83 -6.62
N TYR A 168 -7.65 6.99 -6.10
CA TYR A 168 -8.44 7.91 -5.29
C TYR A 168 -8.10 9.40 -5.44
N PHE A 169 -9.00 10.25 -4.94
CA PHE A 169 -8.96 11.70 -5.13
C PHE A 169 -7.86 12.37 -4.29
N ILE A 170 -7.15 13.33 -4.89
CA ILE A 170 -5.96 13.98 -4.31
C ILE A 170 -6.25 14.98 -3.18
N GLU A 171 -7.52 15.30 -2.89
CA GLU A 171 -7.92 16.24 -1.83
C GLU A 171 -7.47 15.81 -0.42
N GLY A 172 -7.18 14.51 -0.24
CA GLY A 172 -6.59 13.95 0.98
C GLY A 172 -5.08 13.74 0.89
N VAL A 173 -4.37 14.27 -0.11
CA VAL A 173 -2.95 13.98 -0.35
C VAL A 173 -2.08 15.18 -0.01
N THR A 174 -0.95 14.95 0.66
CA THR A 174 0.00 15.99 1.06
C THR A 174 1.38 15.77 0.47
N ALA A 175 2.05 16.86 0.05
CA ALA A 175 3.43 16.86 -0.45
C ALA A 175 4.42 17.54 0.50
N GLN A 176 3.98 17.92 1.71
CA GLN A 176 4.82 18.57 2.72
C GLN A 176 6.14 17.85 3.00
N PRO A 177 6.19 16.50 3.16
CA PRO A 177 7.45 15.81 3.43
C PRO A 177 8.43 15.90 2.26
N LEU A 178 7.94 15.80 1.01
CA LEU A 178 8.77 15.99 -0.18
C LEU A 178 9.36 17.39 -0.21
N LEU A 179 8.55 18.42 0.01
CA LEU A 179 8.99 19.82 0.00
C LEU A 179 10.06 20.08 1.07
N ALA A 180 9.87 19.54 2.28
CA ALA A 180 10.84 19.65 3.36
C ALA A 180 12.17 18.94 3.02
N ALA A 181 12.12 17.76 2.41
CA ALA A 181 13.30 17.03 1.98
C ALA A 181 14.04 17.78 0.86
N ALA A 182 13.31 18.23 -0.16
CA ALA A 182 13.83 18.98 -1.30
C ALA A 182 14.50 20.30 -0.86
N ALA A 183 13.87 21.05 0.04
CA ALA A 183 14.41 22.29 0.59
C ALA A 183 15.77 22.09 1.28
N LYS A 184 15.94 21.02 2.07
CA LYS A 184 17.22 20.69 2.72
C LYS A 184 18.37 20.46 1.73
N LYS A 185 18.05 20.10 0.49
CA LYS A 185 19.01 19.78 -0.57
C LYS A 185 19.06 20.84 -1.67
N ASN A 186 18.40 21.99 -1.49
CA ASN A 186 18.29 23.04 -2.51
C ASN A 186 17.73 22.50 -3.84
N ILE A 187 16.70 21.66 -3.76
CA ILE A 187 15.98 21.10 -4.90
C ILE A 187 14.66 21.84 -5.02
N THR A 188 14.33 22.30 -6.23
CA THR A 188 13.06 22.98 -6.51
C THR A 188 11.98 21.96 -6.84
N VAL A 189 10.78 22.12 -6.31
CA VAL A 189 9.63 21.26 -6.63
C VAL A 189 8.54 22.12 -7.25
N SER A 190 8.02 21.71 -8.40
CA SER A 190 6.90 22.37 -9.07
C SER A 190 5.75 21.39 -9.31
N PHE A 191 4.53 21.88 -9.20
CA PHE A 191 3.31 21.09 -9.41
C PHE A 191 2.54 21.58 -10.63
N ALA A 192 1.94 20.65 -11.38
CA ALA A 192 1.20 20.95 -12.61
C ALA A 192 -0.04 20.06 -12.79
N GLY A 193 -1.01 20.55 -13.57
CA GLY A 193 -2.26 19.82 -13.81
C GLY A 193 -3.05 19.62 -12.53
N VAL A 194 -3.66 18.45 -12.32
CA VAL A 194 -4.42 18.20 -11.08
C VAL A 194 -3.51 18.13 -9.85
N ALA A 195 -2.21 17.86 -10.01
CA ALA A 195 -1.29 17.79 -8.87
C ALA A 195 -1.16 19.11 -8.08
N THR A 196 -1.65 20.24 -8.61
CA THR A 196 -1.73 21.51 -7.87
C THR A 196 -2.75 21.48 -6.72
N GLU A 197 -3.69 20.53 -6.73
CA GLU A 197 -4.68 20.37 -5.64
C GLU A 197 -4.11 19.57 -4.46
N ILE A 198 -2.91 18.99 -4.60
CA ILE A 198 -2.22 18.32 -3.49
C ILE A 198 -1.93 19.34 -2.39
N LYS A 199 -2.20 18.98 -1.13
CA LYS A 199 -1.95 19.84 0.01
C LYS A 199 -0.45 20.19 0.12
N GLY A 200 -0.17 21.49 0.16
CA GLY A 200 1.19 22.02 0.15
C GLY A 200 1.76 22.29 -1.24
N ALA A 201 1.05 22.00 -2.33
CA ALA A 201 1.46 22.31 -3.70
C ALA A 201 1.41 23.82 -4.06
N SER A 202 1.33 24.70 -3.06
CA SER A 202 1.37 26.16 -3.22
C SER A 202 2.80 26.62 -3.44
N ALA A 203 3.03 27.38 -4.52
CA ALA A 203 4.30 28.00 -4.88
C ALA A 203 4.92 28.85 -3.75
#